data_AF-A0A7U7IB13-F1
#
_entry.id   AF-A0A7U7IB13-F1
#
_cell.length_a   1.000
_cell.length_b   1.000
_cell.length_c   1.000
_cell.angle_alpha   90.00
_cell.angle_beta   90.00
_cell.angle_gamma   90.00
#
_symmetry.space_group_name_H-M   'P 1'
#
loop_
_entity.id
_entity.type
_entity.pdbx_description
1 polymer ?
#
loop_
_entity_poly.entity_id
_entity_poly.type
_entity_poly.pdbx_seq_one_letter_code
_entity_poly.pdbx_strand_id
1 'polypeptide(L)'
;MQAQHNDIKVQADQSVEISASRQHIRLDASKHITLLCGGAYIKIADGNIEMGMPGEFTVKASQHGFVGPAQIAPSLPDFPDTTTSPLKKTMRVSLGALPGFLSNYAGEPYRLLADDALLETGTLDEQGQLKWEHRDGTQKYTLELLTGQRFELDAQERFSEDADTGQVQKLSNQGYRSLPSTADGLQHGGDAFRALQALFKSI
;
A
#
# COMPACT_ATOMS: atom_id res chain seq x y z
N MET A 1 -52.11 20.80 -10.03
CA MET A 1 -52.41 21.08 -8.60
C MET A 1 -51.26 21.90 -8.05
N GLN A 2 -51.53 22.99 -7.34
CA GLN A 2 -50.50 23.83 -6.73
C GLN A 2 -51.00 24.28 -5.37
N ALA A 3 -50.15 24.23 -4.36
CA ALA A 3 -50.41 24.84 -3.06
C ALA A 3 -49.46 26.03 -2.93
N GLN A 4 -50.01 27.24 -2.86
CA GLN A 4 -49.20 28.47 -2.88
C GLN A 4 -48.68 28.87 -1.49
N HIS A 5 -49.29 28.38 -0.42
CA HIS A 5 -48.95 28.73 0.96
C HIS A 5 -48.95 27.52 1.92
N ASN A 6 -49.16 26.30 1.40
CA ASN A 6 -49.33 25.09 2.22
C ASN A 6 -48.71 23.87 1.52
N ASP A 7 -48.73 22.74 2.24
CA ASP A 7 -48.18 21.48 1.76
C ASP A 7 -49.12 20.75 0.79
N ILE A 8 -48.53 20.00 -0.13
CA ILE A 8 -49.22 18.94 -0.89
C ILE A 8 -48.76 17.60 -0.32
N LYS A 9 -49.70 16.75 0.09
CA LYS A 9 -49.43 15.37 0.51
C LYS A 9 -50.17 14.40 -0.41
N VAL A 10 -49.43 13.48 -1.02
CA VAL A 10 -49.97 12.40 -1.86
C VAL A 10 -49.60 11.09 -1.19
N GLN A 11 -50.61 10.33 -0.77
CA GLN A 11 -50.47 9.03 -0.10
C GLN A 11 -51.49 8.06 -0.70
N ALA A 12 -51.09 6.80 -0.88
CA ALA A 12 -51.96 5.73 -1.38
C ALA A 12 -51.71 4.46 -0.57
N ASP A 13 -52.74 3.62 -0.43
CA ASP A 13 -52.64 2.32 0.26
C ASP A 13 -51.85 1.29 -0.56
N GLN A 14 -51.99 1.34 -1.88
CA GLN A 14 -51.32 0.40 -2.78
C GLN A 14 -50.12 1.02 -3.51
N SER A 15 -50.36 1.95 -4.44
CA SER A 15 -49.29 2.49 -5.27
C SER A 15 -49.54 3.92 -5.71
N VAL A 16 -48.44 4.65 -5.94
CA VAL A 16 -48.41 5.95 -6.63
C VAL A 16 -47.42 5.80 -7.78
N GLU A 17 -47.89 5.95 -9.01
CA GLU A 17 -47.05 5.93 -10.21
C GLU A 17 -46.96 7.34 -10.80
N ILE A 18 -45.74 7.80 -11.07
CA ILE A 18 -45.47 9.07 -11.74
C ILE A 18 -44.64 8.76 -12.98
N SER A 19 -45.22 8.95 -14.16
CA SER A 19 -44.57 8.66 -15.43
C SER A 19 -44.79 9.79 -16.45
N ALA A 20 -43.80 9.99 -17.33
CA ALA A 20 -43.86 10.94 -18.44
C ALA A 20 -43.50 10.22 -19.74
N SER A 21 -44.45 10.10 -20.68
CA SER A 21 -44.28 9.27 -21.88
C SER A 21 -43.54 9.95 -23.04
N ARG A 22 -43.42 11.28 -23.02
CA ARG A 22 -42.84 12.05 -24.14
C ARG A 22 -41.65 12.92 -23.75
N GLN A 23 -41.50 13.27 -22.48
CA GLN A 23 -40.49 14.21 -22.01
C GLN A 23 -39.87 13.74 -20.69
N HIS A 24 -39.91 14.55 -19.63
CA HIS A 24 -39.18 14.32 -18.39
C HIS A 24 -40.04 14.64 -17.16
N ILE A 25 -39.63 14.10 -16.01
CA ILE A 25 -40.11 14.48 -14.69
C ILE A 25 -39.03 15.36 -14.07
N ARG A 26 -39.41 16.54 -13.59
CA ARG A 26 -38.51 17.48 -12.93
C ARG A 26 -38.92 17.64 -11.46
N LEU A 27 -37.98 17.43 -10.55
CA LEU A 27 -38.14 17.61 -9.12
C LEU A 27 -37.21 18.75 -8.69
N ASP A 28 -37.78 19.87 -8.30
CA ASP A 28 -37.03 21.02 -7.78
C ASP A 28 -37.44 21.28 -6.33
N ALA A 29 -36.45 21.45 -5.45
CA ALA A 29 -36.67 21.80 -4.06
C ALA A 29 -35.63 22.82 -3.61
N SER A 30 -36.03 23.77 -2.75
CA SER A 30 -35.13 24.78 -2.19
C SER A 30 -34.28 24.27 -1.02
N LYS A 31 -34.74 23.23 -0.33
CA LYS A 31 -34.07 22.66 0.86
C LYS A 31 -33.42 21.32 0.55
N HIS A 32 -34.24 20.30 0.25
CA HIS A 32 -33.73 18.97 -0.07
C HIS A 32 -34.77 18.12 -0.82
N ILE A 33 -34.29 17.06 -1.45
CA ILE A 33 -35.10 15.94 -1.96
C ILE A 33 -34.64 14.68 -1.24
N THR A 34 -35.57 13.91 -0.67
CA THR A 34 -35.26 12.65 0.01
C THR A 34 -36.13 11.53 -0.53
N LEU A 35 -35.50 10.45 -0.99
CA LEU A 35 -36.14 9.21 -1.40
C LEU A 35 -35.85 8.16 -0.32
N LEU A 36 -36.89 7.51 0.22
CA LEU A 36 -36.73 6.47 1.24
C LEU A 36 -37.39 5.18 0.79
N CYS A 37 -36.72 4.05 1.02
CA CYS A 37 -37.27 2.72 0.75
C CYS A 37 -36.59 1.68 1.64
N GLY A 38 -37.35 0.99 2.49
CA GLY A 38 -36.84 -0.18 3.24
C GLY A 38 -35.59 0.09 4.11
N GLY A 39 -35.42 1.31 4.63
CA GLY A 39 -34.24 1.72 5.40
C GLY A 39 -33.07 2.25 4.55
N ALA A 40 -33.13 2.13 3.23
CA ALA A 40 -32.24 2.84 2.32
C ALA A 40 -32.80 4.25 2.02
N TYR A 41 -31.90 5.21 1.79
CA TYR A 41 -32.26 6.55 1.39
C TYR A 41 -31.27 7.16 0.40
N ILE A 42 -31.79 8.10 -0.40
CA ILE A 42 -31.01 9.03 -1.23
C ILE A 42 -31.46 10.43 -0.86
N LYS A 43 -30.53 11.29 -0.46
CA LYS A 43 -30.78 12.68 -0.08
C LYS A 43 -29.94 13.61 -0.93
N ILE A 44 -30.59 14.64 -1.48
CA ILE A 44 -29.94 15.73 -2.24
C ILE A 44 -30.17 17.00 -1.44
N ALA A 45 -29.10 17.60 -0.93
CA ALA A 45 -29.15 18.82 -0.11
C ALA A 45 -27.82 19.57 -0.19
N ASP A 46 -27.85 20.91 -0.17
CA ASP A 46 -26.65 21.76 -0.08
C ASP A 46 -25.61 21.49 -1.18
N GLY A 47 -26.04 21.05 -2.37
CA GLY A 47 -25.17 20.66 -3.48
C GLY A 47 -24.52 19.27 -3.34
N ASN A 48 -24.83 18.54 -2.27
CA ASN A 48 -24.32 17.20 -2.00
C ASN A 48 -25.37 16.11 -2.28
N ILE A 49 -24.89 14.90 -2.55
CA ILE A 49 -25.69 13.69 -2.68
C ILE A 49 -25.23 12.71 -1.60
N GLU A 50 -26.16 12.29 -0.75
CA GLU A 50 -25.94 11.32 0.33
C GLU A 50 -26.79 10.06 0.06
N MET A 51 -26.17 8.89 0.13
CA MET A 51 -26.83 7.60 -0.05
C MET A 51 -26.50 6.72 1.15
N GLY A 52 -27.52 6.27 1.87
CA GLY A 52 -27.35 5.35 2.99
C GLY A 52 -28.20 4.11 2.81
N MET A 53 -27.66 2.94 3.16
CA MET A 53 -28.37 1.67 3.07
C MET A 53 -27.81 0.66 4.09
N PRO A 54 -28.64 -0.23 4.63
CA PRO A 54 -28.17 -1.30 5.52
C PRO A 54 -27.54 -2.47 4.76
N GLY A 55 -27.87 -2.63 3.48
CA GLY A 55 -27.39 -3.72 2.63
C GLY A 55 -26.18 -3.33 1.78
N GLU A 56 -25.93 -4.14 0.74
CA GLU A 56 -24.86 -3.91 -0.21
C GLU A 56 -25.22 -2.85 -1.26
N PHE A 57 -24.26 -2.02 -1.64
CA PHE A 57 -24.36 -1.11 -2.77
C PHE A 57 -23.81 -1.77 -4.04
N THR A 58 -24.71 -2.31 -4.88
CA THR A 58 -24.32 -2.94 -6.15
C THR A 58 -24.43 -1.97 -7.32
N VAL A 59 -23.31 -1.69 -7.98
CA VAL A 59 -23.28 -0.88 -9.23
C VAL A 59 -23.00 -1.81 -10.41
N LYS A 60 -23.90 -1.83 -11.40
CA LYS A 60 -23.71 -2.57 -12.66
C LYS A 60 -23.40 -1.60 -13.79
N ALA A 61 -22.15 -1.57 -14.26
CA ALA A 61 -21.74 -0.71 -15.37
C ALA A 61 -20.74 -1.44 -16.29
N SER A 62 -20.72 -1.09 -17.59
CA SER A 62 -19.73 -1.61 -18.55
C SER A 62 -18.33 -1.03 -18.33
N GLN A 63 -18.23 0.15 -17.71
CA GLN A 63 -17.00 0.80 -17.33
C GLN A 63 -17.18 1.50 -15.98
N HIS A 64 -16.18 1.40 -15.12
CA HIS A 64 -16.11 2.13 -13.85
C HIS A 64 -14.93 3.10 -13.92
N GLY A 65 -15.23 4.39 -14.07
CA GLY A 65 -14.22 5.45 -14.05
C GLY A 65 -14.09 6.02 -12.63
N PHE A 66 -13.19 5.45 -11.83
CA PHE A 66 -12.77 6.08 -10.58
C PHE A 66 -11.59 6.99 -10.87
N VAL A 67 -11.82 8.30 -10.79
CA VAL A 67 -10.72 9.27 -10.84
C VAL A 67 -10.15 9.36 -9.43
N GLY A 68 -8.91 8.89 -9.27
CA GLY A 68 -8.18 9.08 -8.03
C GLY A 68 -8.09 10.57 -7.65
N PRO A 69 -7.79 10.90 -6.39
CA PRO A 69 -7.58 12.28 -6.00
C PRO A 69 -6.52 12.93 -6.89
N ALA A 70 -6.69 14.22 -7.19
CA ALA A 70 -5.66 14.97 -7.91
C ALA A 70 -4.35 14.89 -7.14
N GLN A 71 -3.37 14.15 -7.67
CA GLN A 71 -2.04 14.06 -7.09
C GLN A 71 -1.18 15.17 -7.68
N ILE A 72 -0.80 16.13 -6.84
CA ILE A 72 0.36 16.97 -7.12
C ILE A 72 1.56 16.12 -6.76
N ALA A 73 2.32 15.65 -7.76
CA ALA A 73 3.62 15.07 -7.49
C ALA A 73 4.44 16.13 -6.74
N PRO A 74 4.97 15.82 -5.53
CA PRO A 74 5.88 16.76 -4.89
C PRO A 74 7.01 17.03 -5.88
N SER A 75 7.31 18.30 -6.11
CA SER A 75 8.54 18.67 -6.79
C SER A 75 9.69 18.16 -5.93
N LEU A 76 10.26 17.01 -6.31
CA LEU A 76 11.50 16.58 -5.70
C LEU A 76 12.56 17.65 -6.04
N PRO A 77 13.48 17.97 -5.11
CA PRO A 77 14.65 18.75 -5.47
C PRO A 77 15.35 18.04 -6.64
N ASP A 78 15.69 18.79 -7.69
CA ASP A 78 16.62 18.30 -8.70
C ASP A 78 17.95 18.01 -8.01
N PHE A 79 18.22 16.73 -7.77
CA PHE A 79 19.56 16.31 -7.43
C PHE A 79 20.37 16.44 -8.72
N PRO A 80 21.52 17.13 -8.70
CA PRO A 80 22.35 17.25 -9.89
C PRO A 80 22.66 15.85 -10.42
N ASP A 81 22.35 15.62 -11.69
CA ASP A 81 22.71 14.41 -12.45
C ASP A 81 24.24 14.30 -12.52
N THR A 82 24.86 13.86 -11.42
CA THR A 82 26.15 13.21 -11.49
C THR A 82 25.87 11.75 -11.78
N THR A 83 25.75 11.42 -13.07
CA THR A 83 25.82 10.07 -13.64
C THR A 83 27.16 9.34 -13.35
N THR A 84 27.91 9.78 -12.33
CA THR A 84 29.02 9.06 -11.70
C THR A 84 29.38 9.69 -10.36
N SER A 85 28.42 9.96 -9.47
CA SER A 85 28.78 9.78 -8.06
C SER A 85 28.55 8.31 -7.81
N PRO A 86 29.57 7.43 -7.68
CA PRO A 86 29.31 6.21 -6.94
C PRO A 86 28.67 6.73 -5.65
N LEU A 87 27.46 6.26 -5.32
CA LEU A 87 27.15 6.16 -3.90
C LEU A 87 28.36 5.42 -3.38
N LYS A 88 29.30 6.11 -2.72
CA LYS A 88 30.42 5.45 -2.07
C LYS A 88 29.71 4.58 -1.05
N LYS A 89 29.46 3.33 -1.45
CA LYS A 89 28.71 2.35 -0.68
C LYS A 89 29.64 2.03 0.47
N THR A 90 29.63 2.85 1.51
CA THR A 90 30.53 2.64 2.62
C THR A 90 29.90 1.59 3.52
N MET A 91 30.58 0.47 3.67
CA MET A 91 30.23 -0.54 4.65
C MET A 91 30.83 -0.17 6.00
N ARG A 92 30.04 -0.37 7.05
CA ARG A 92 30.47 -0.21 8.44
C ARG A 92 30.08 -1.45 9.20
N VAL A 93 31.05 -2.07 9.85
CA VAL A 93 30.84 -3.14 10.82
C VAL A 93 31.28 -2.65 12.19
N SER A 94 30.51 -3.00 13.22
CA SER A 94 30.82 -2.69 14.61
C SER A 94 30.88 -3.99 15.37
N LEU A 95 32.06 -4.36 15.85
CA LEU A 95 32.27 -5.54 16.68
C LEU A 95 32.08 -5.14 18.14
N GLY A 96 30.91 -5.47 18.68
CA GLY A 96 30.62 -5.33 20.11
C GLY A 96 31.10 -6.54 20.88
N ALA A 97 31.60 -6.33 22.09
CA ALA A 97 31.76 -7.42 23.05
C ALA A 97 30.37 -7.93 23.47
N LEU A 98 30.19 -9.25 23.55
CA LEU A 98 29.03 -9.82 24.23
C LEU A 98 29.07 -9.41 25.71
N PRO A 99 27.91 -9.14 26.34
CA PRO A 99 27.86 -8.78 27.75
C PRO A 99 28.54 -9.87 28.60
N GLY A 100 29.65 -9.52 29.26
CA GLY A 100 30.48 -10.44 30.05
C GLY A 100 31.94 -10.56 29.59
N PHE A 101 32.29 -10.05 28.40
CA PHE A 101 33.68 -9.93 27.93
C PHE A 101 34.12 -8.46 27.91
N LEU A 102 35.26 -8.15 28.52
CA LEU A 102 35.86 -6.80 28.56
C LEU A 102 36.74 -6.48 27.34
N SER A 103 36.56 -7.22 26.23
CA SER A 103 37.33 -7.00 25.02
C SER A 103 36.59 -6.00 24.15
N ASN A 104 36.86 -4.70 24.31
CA ASN A 104 36.64 -3.82 23.17
C ASN A 104 37.63 -4.28 22.10
N TYR A 105 37.18 -4.64 20.91
CA TYR A 105 38.08 -5.05 19.82
C TYR A 105 38.90 -3.85 19.28
N ALA A 106 39.15 -2.85 20.13
CA ALA A 106 39.80 -1.60 19.85
C ALA A 106 41.28 -1.82 19.60
N GLY A 107 41.77 -1.33 18.46
CA GLY A 107 43.14 -1.56 18.04
C GLY A 107 43.44 -3.00 17.65
N GLU A 108 42.45 -3.90 17.61
CA GLU A 108 42.69 -5.27 17.15
C GLU A 108 43.01 -5.26 15.65
N PRO A 109 44.15 -5.86 15.26
CA PRO A 109 44.52 -5.93 13.85
C PRO A 109 43.68 -6.98 13.13
N TYR A 110 43.15 -6.60 11.97
CA TYR A 110 42.24 -7.39 11.17
C TYR A 110 42.72 -7.56 9.72
N ARG A 111 42.19 -8.60 9.08
CA ARG A 111 42.27 -8.83 7.63
C ARG A 111 40.85 -8.88 7.08
N LEU A 112 40.54 -7.98 6.17
CA LEU A 112 39.28 -7.96 5.45
C LEU A 112 39.51 -8.59 4.08
N LEU A 113 38.72 -9.60 3.74
CA LEU A 113 38.70 -10.26 2.45
C LEU A 113 37.37 -9.98 1.75
N ALA A 114 37.40 -9.77 0.44
CA ALA A 114 36.25 -9.63 -0.45
C ALA A 114 36.23 -10.86 -1.38
N ASP A 115 35.18 -11.67 -1.33
CA ASP A 115 35.06 -12.94 -2.08
C ASP A 115 36.35 -13.80 -2.02
N ASP A 116 36.86 -14.01 -0.79
CA ASP A 116 38.11 -14.73 -0.47
C ASP A 116 39.43 -14.10 -0.99
N ALA A 117 39.40 -12.91 -1.60
CA ALA A 117 40.59 -12.13 -1.90
C ALA A 117 40.88 -11.09 -0.81
N LEU A 118 42.13 -11.01 -0.32
CA LEU A 118 42.53 -10.00 0.67
C LEU A 118 42.27 -8.58 0.14
N LEU A 119 41.34 -7.88 0.77
CA LEU A 119 40.94 -6.53 0.43
C LEU A 119 41.81 -5.50 1.13
N GLU A 120 41.94 -5.62 2.46
CA GLU A 120 42.64 -4.65 3.29
C GLU A 120 43.08 -5.27 4.62
N THR A 121 44.18 -4.77 5.20
CA THR A 121 44.57 -5.08 6.58
C THR A 121 44.73 -3.79 7.36
N GLY A 122 44.23 -3.76 8.59
CA GLY A 122 44.25 -2.56 9.41
C GLY A 122 44.06 -2.89 10.88
N THR A 123 43.78 -1.87 11.68
CA THR A 123 43.40 -2.00 13.09
C THR A 123 42.01 -1.41 13.28
N LEU A 124 41.16 -2.10 14.04
CA LEU A 124 39.84 -1.59 14.41
C LEU A 124 39.97 -0.31 15.24
N ASP A 125 39.00 0.60 15.10
CA ASP A 125 39.02 1.88 15.83
C ASP A 125 38.78 1.71 17.34
N GLU A 126 38.89 2.80 18.12
CA GLU A 126 38.69 2.78 19.58
C GLU A 126 37.32 2.25 20.03
N GLN A 127 36.35 2.17 19.10
CA GLN A 127 34.99 1.68 19.33
C GLN A 127 34.79 0.26 18.78
N GLY A 128 35.83 -0.41 18.30
CA GLY A 128 35.74 -1.75 17.70
C GLY A 128 35.05 -1.75 16.33
N GLN A 129 35.13 -0.65 15.59
CA GLN A 129 34.47 -0.50 14.30
C GLN A 129 35.47 -0.42 13.16
N LEU A 130 34.97 -0.84 12.00
CA LEU A 130 35.69 -0.83 10.74
C LEU A 130 34.76 -0.25 9.68
N LYS A 131 35.30 0.69 8.90
CA LYS A 131 34.61 1.36 7.79
C LYS A 131 35.44 1.18 6.52
N TRP A 132 34.85 0.61 5.47
CA TRP A 132 35.51 0.40 4.18
C TRP A 132 34.60 0.79 3.01
N GLU A 133 35.22 1.12 1.88
CA GLU A 133 34.47 1.34 0.63
C GLU A 133 34.10 -0.02 0.02
N HIS A 134 32.81 -0.27 -0.17
CA HIS A 134 32.32 -1.45 -0.87
C HIS A 134 32.75 -1.38 -2.32
N ARG A 135 33.30 -2.50 -2.82
CA ARG A 135 33.59 -2.68 -4.23
C ARG A 135 32.37 -3.28 -4.92
N ASP A 136 31.93 -2.65 -6.01
CA ASP A 136 30.87 -3.19 -6.85
C ASP A 136 31.28 -4.57 -7.38
N GLY A 137 30.40 -5.55 -7.24
CA GLY A 137 30.66 -6.95 -7.59
C GLY A 137 31.05 -7.84 -6.41
N THR A 138 31.32 -7.29 -5.21
CA THR A 138 31.60 -8.10 -4.01
C THR A 138 30.33 -8.51 -3.28
N GLN A 139 30.07 -9.81 -3.20
CA GLN A 139 28.88 -10.36 -2.55
C GLN A 139 29.14 -10.72 -1.10
N LYS A 140 30.39 -11.09 -0.75
CA LYS A 140 30.74 -11.55 0.59
C LYS A 140 32.00 -10.88 1.10
N TYR A 141 31.95 -10.34 2.32
CA TYR A 141 33.13 -9.87 3.04
C TYR A 141 33.44 -10.82 4.19
N THR A 142 34.70 -11.22 4.32
CA THR A 142 35.19 -12.03 5.45
C THR A 142 36.16 -11.20 6.27
N LEU A 143 35.85 -10.99 7.54
CA LEU A 143 36.72 -10.30 8.49
C LEU A 143 37.41 -11.32 9.39
N GLU A 144 38.73 -11.42 9.30
CA GLU A 144 39.56 -12.28 10.16
C GLU A 144 40.37 -11.42 11.13
N LEU A 145 40.14 -11.62 12.43
CA LEU A 145 40.95 -11.00 13.48
C LEU A 145 42.18 -11.86 13.76
N LEU A 146 43.31 -11.24 14.12
CA LEU A 146 44.52 -11.96 14.53
C LEU A 146 44.34 -12.77 15.81
N THR A 147 43.30 -12.46 16.59
CA THR A 147 42.82 -13.25 17.74
C THR A 147 42.19 -14.58 17.33
N GLY A 148 42.07 -14.85 16.01
CA GLY A 148 41.59 -16.10 15.44
C GLY A 148 40.09 -16.12 15.12
N GLN A 149 39.39 -15.02 15.37
CA GLN A 149 37.95 -14.92 15.14
C GLN A 149 37.65 -14.47 13.71
N ARG A 150 36.78 -15.23 13.02
CA ARG A 150 36.37 -14.97 11.63
C ARG A 150 34.88 -14.63 11.59
N PHE A 151 34.52 -13.54 10.92
CA PHE A 151 33.15 -13.08 10.71
C PHE A 151 32.85 -13.02 9.21
N GLU A 152 31.71 -13.57 8.80
CA GLU A 152 31.22 -13.51 7.43
C GLU A 152 30.10 -12.48 7.33
N LEU A 153 30.19 -11.56 6.38
CA LEU A 153 29.29 -10.44 6.18
C LEU A 153 28.72 -10.52 4.75
N ASP A 154 27.42 -10.76 4.64
CA ASP A 154 26.72 -10.76 3.36
C ASP A 154 26.44 -9.31 2.94
N ALA A 155 26.95 -8.91 1.78
CA ALA A 155 26.63 -7.62 1.19
C ALA A 155 25.28 -7.73 0.49
N GLN A 156 24.17 -7.54 1.20
CA GLN A 156 22.85 -7.49 0.57
C GLN A 156 22.75 -6.29 -0.38
N GLU A 157 22.61 -6.55 -1.68
CA GLU A 157 22.15 -5.55 -2.65
C GLU A 157 20.68 -5.21 -2.37
N ARG A 158 20.45 -4.37 -1.37
CA ARG A 158 19.09 -3.95 -0.94
C ARG A 158 18.38 -3.01 -1.92
N PHE A 159 18.81 -3.03 -3.18
CA PHE A 159 18.21 -2.31 -4.31
C PHE A 159 17.80 -3.29 -5.43
N SER A 160 17.33 -4.48 -5.09
CA SER A 160 16.39 -5.15 -5.97
C SER A 160 15.08 -4.37 -5.91
N GLU A 161 14.70 -3.69 -7.00
CA GLU A 161 13.36 -3.13 -7.19
C GLU A 161 12.34 -4.24 -6.94
N ASP A 162 11.75 -4.23 -5.75
CA ASP A 162 10.71 -5.17 -5.39
C ASP A 162 9.45 -4.79 -6.19
N ALA A 163 9.27 -5.44 -7.34
CA ALA A 163 8.21 -5.16 -8.32
C ALA A 163 6.80 -5.23 -7.70
N ASP A 164 6.67 -5.90 -6.56
CA ASP A 164 5.42 -6.10 -5.84
C ASP A 164 4.98 -4.85 -5.06
N THR A 165 5.92 -4.11 -4.46
CA THR A 165 5.59 -2.87 -3.71
C THR A 165 5.11 -1.77 -4.67
N GLY A 166 5.66 -1.71 -5.88
CA GLY A 166 5.27 -0.74 -6.90
C GLY A 166 3.85 -0.91 -7.44
N GLN A 167 3.34 -2.14 -7.54
CA GLN A 167 1.98 -2.40 -8.04
C GLN A 167 0.90 -1.99 -7.04
N VAL A 168 1.09 -2.31 -5.76
CA VAL A 168 0.15 -1.91 -4.69
C VAL A 168 0.07 -0.39 -4.56
N GLN A 169 1.21 0.30 -4.71
CA GLN A 169 1.26 1.76 -4.72
C GLN A 169 0.51 2.37 -5.92
N LYS A 170 0.67 1.77 -7.12
CA LYS A 170 -0.02 2.22 -8.35
C LYS A 170 -1.54 2.04 -8.26
N LEU A 171 -2.01 0.91 -7.76
CA LEU A 171 -3.45 0.63 -7.57
C LEU A 171 -4.07 1.54 -6.51
N SER A 172 -3.34 1.79 -5.41
CA SER A 172 -3.77 2.72 -4.37
C SER A 172 -3.92 4.16 -4.89
N ASN A 173 -3.01 4.60 -5.76
CA ASN A 173 -3.08 5.92 -6.40
C ASN A 173 -4.23 6.02 -7.43
N GLN A 174 -4.69 4.90 -7.97
CA GLN A 174 -5.88 4.82 -8.83
C GLN A 174 -7.19 4.68 -8.04
N GLY A 175 -7.14 4.84 -6.71
CA GLY A 175 -8.32 4.79 -5.84
C GLY A 175 -8.74 3.40 -5.39
N TYR A 176 -8.00 2.35 -5.76
CA TYR A 176 -8.22 0.99 -5.26
C TYR A 176 -7.49 0.82 -3.92
N ARG A 177 -8.18 1.09 -2.81
CA ARG A 177 -7.72 0.66 -1.48
C ARG A 177 -8.32 -0.70 -1.17
N SER A 178 -7.49 -1.72 -1.08
CA SER A 178 -7.84 -2.92 -0.31
C SER A 178 -7.92 -2.50 1.16
N LEU A 179 -9.12 -2.52 1.73
CA LEU A 179 -9.26 -2.54 3.18
C LEU A 179 -8.83 -3.95 3.62
N PRO A 180 -7.77 -4.13 4.42
CA PRO A 180 -7.58 -5.38 5.11
C PRO A 180 -8.75 -5.51 6.08
N SER A 181 -9.74 -6.30 5.70
CA SER A 181 -10.68 -6.85 6.66
C SER A 181 -9.84 -7.74 7.57
N THR A 182 -9.49 -7.26 8.75
CA THR A 182 -9.15 -8.13 9.88
C THR A 182 -10.44 -8.82 10.29
N ALA A 183 -10.87 -9.78 9.46
CA ALA A 183 -11.78 -10.84 9.83
C ALA A 183 -10.89 -12.05 10.13
N ASP A 184 -10.19 -11.97 11.25
CA ASP A 184 -9.70 -13.16 11.91
C ASP A 184 -10.93 -13.95 12.41
N GLY A 185 -10.98 -15.24 12.08
CA GLY A 185 -12.06 -16.14 12.47
C GLY A 185 -13.23 -16.23 11.47
N LEU A 186 -13.06 -17.07 10.45
CA LEU A 186 -13.95 -18.19 10.08
C LEU A 186 -13.51 -18.74 8.70
N GLN A 187 -12.41 -19.49 8.72
CA GLN A 187 -12.18 -20.50 7.69
C GLN A 187 -13.32 -21.52 7.78
N HIS A 188 -14.17 -21.57 6.76
CA HIS A 188 -14.75 -22.78 6.15
C HIS A 188 -15.92 -22.36 5.25
N GLY A 189 -15.74 -22.48 3.93
CA GLY A 189 -16.83 -22.26 2.96
C GLY A 189 -16.41 -22.16 1.50
N GLY A 190 -15.11 -22.11 1.19
CA GLY A 190 -14.60 -21.97 -0.18
C GLY A 190 -14.79 -23.20 -1.09
N ASP A 191 -14.98 -24.39 -0.53
CA ASP A 191 -15.01 -25.63 -1.31
C ASP A 191 -16.42 -26.10 -1.71
N ALA A 192 -17.49 -25.53 -1.13
CA ALA A 192 -18.86 -25.91 -1.45
C ALA A 192 -19.42 -25.21 -2.71
N PHE A 193 -18.84 -24.09 -3.15
CA PHE A 193 -19.33 -23.33 -4.30
C PHE A 193 -18.70 -23.75 -5.65
N ARG A 194 -17.52 -24.39 -5.64
CA ARG A 194 -16.94 -24.98 -6.88
C ARG A 194 -17.60 -26.30 -7.29
N ALA A 195 -18.23 -27.03 -6.36
CA ALA A 195 -18.91 -28.30 -6.68
C ALA A 195 -20.31 -28.12 -7.30
N LEU A 196 -20.97 -26.98 -7.10
CA LEU A 196 -22.31 -26.72 -7.65
C LEU A 196 -22.33 -26.10 -9.05
N GLN A 197 -21.18 -25.66 -9.57
CA GLN A 197 -21.06 -25.12 -10.93
C GLN A 197 -20.86 -26.19 -12.02
N ALA A 198 -20.65 -27.46 -11.64
CA ALA A 198 -20.43 -28.57 -12.57
C ALA A 198 -21.70 -29.39 -12.92
N LEU A 199 -22.85 -29.13 -12.29
CA LEU A 199 -24.06 -29.96 -12.44
C LEU A 199 -25.21 -29.33 -13.26
N PHE A 200 -25.04 -28.13 -13.82
CA PHE A 200 -26.04 -27.46 -14.66
C PHE A 200 -25.60 -27.24 -16.12
N LYS A 201 -24.74 -28.12 -16.65
CA LYS A 201 -24.35 -28.14 -18.08
C LYS A 201 -24.87 -29.34 -18.87
N SER A 202 -25.81 -30.11 -18.33
CA SER A 202 -26.50 -31.15 -19.09
C SER A 202 -27.95 -31.26 -18.60
N ILE A 203 -28.82 -30.44 -19.16
CA ILE A 203 -30.21 -30.71 -19.60
C ILE A 203 -30.68 -29.46 -20.36
#